data_AF-A0A2V8H891-F1
#
_entry.id   AF-A0A2V8H891-F1
#
_cell.length_a   1.000
_cell.length_b   1.000
_cell.length_c   1.000
_cell.angle_alpha   90.00
_cell.angle_beta   90.00
_cell.angle_gamma   90.00
#
_symmetry.space_group_name_H-M   'P 1'
#
loop_
_entity.id
_entity.type
_entity.pdbx_description
1 polymer ?
#
loop_
_entity_poly.entity_id
_entity_poly.type
_entity_poly.pdbx_seq_one_letter_code
_entity_poly.pdbx_strand_id
1 'polypeptide(L)'
;MVAAGADISNRDNPFNSTALSWAQHNKQQEVFDWLRAHCAIDLHDAVCFDLREHVHARLNEDPASVNRRIDQWDVPQCTPLHWAAWLGIEDVDGLHSHDETRREELVRFLLQKGADPNIVAGNGLTALDMADACGATRIAALLQQHGGKRTTESAKRSQHPDA
;
A
#
# COMPACT_ATOMS: atom_id res chain seq x y z
N MET A 1 -12.77 -25.70 -7.69
CA MET A 1 -12.86 -25.50 -9.15
C MET A 1 -11.95 -24.34 -9.54
N VAL A 2 -10.63 -24.52 -9.47
CA VAL A 2 -9.62 -23.53 -9.92
C VAL A 2 -8.47 -24.31 -10.56
N ALA A 3 -8.72 -24.86 -11.76
CA ALA A 3 -7.72 -25.53 -12.59
C ALA A 3 -7.50 -24.80 -13.92
N ALA A 4 -8.14 -23.65 -14.11
CA ALA A 4 -7.84 -22.73 -15.21
C ALA A 4 -6.95 -21.63 -14.63
N GLY A 5 -5.83 -21.33 -15.28
CA GLY A 5 -4.89 -20.26 -14.91
C GLY A 5 -5.51 -18.86 -15.01
N ALA A 6 -6.56 -18.63 -14.22
CA ALA A 6 -7.15 -17.33 -14.02
C ALA A 6 -6.11 -16.46 -13.33
N ASP A 7 -5.72 -15.38 -14.00
CA ASP A 7 -4.95 -14.32 -13.39
C ASP A 7 -5.82 -13.63 -12.33
N ILE A 8 -5.73 -14.12 -11.10
CA ILE A 8 -6.52 -13.60 -9.97
C ILE A 8 -5.91 -12.35 -9.33
N SER A 9 -4.80 -11.83 -9.89
CA SER A 9 -4.34 -10.48 -9.59
C SER A 9 -5.22 -9.42 -10.27
N ASN A 10 -6.13 -9.86 -11.15
CA ASN A 10 -7.06 -9.00 -11.83
C ASN A 10 -7.98 -8.28 -10.82
N ARG A 11 -7.92 -6.95 -10.85
CA ARG A 11 -8.73 -6.06 -10.04
C ARG A 11 -10.01 -5.62 -10.76
N ASP A 12 -10.38 -6.24 -11.88
CA ASP A 12 -11.59 -5.96 -12.68
C ASP A 12 -12.90 -6.36 -11.95
N ASN A 13 -13.20 -5.72 -10.84
CA ASN A 13 -14.50 -5.76 -10.16
C ASN A 13 -14.84 -4.34 -9.65
N PRO A 14 -16.11 -4.03 -9.36
CA PRO A 14 -16.53 -2.67 -8.99
C PRO A 14 -15.85 -2.12 -7.72
N PHE A 15 -15.11 -2.93 -6.96
CA PHE A 15 -14.40 -2.54 -5.75
C PHE A 15 -12.86 -2.54 -5.91
N ASN A 16 -12.38 -2.86 -7.12
CA ASN A 16 -10.96 -3.00 -7.46
C ASN A 16 -10.15 -3.83 -6.44
N SER A 17 -10.74 -4.91 -5.92
CA SER A 17 -10.14 -5.83 -4.93
C SER A 17 -9.66 -7.13 -5.58
N THR A 18 -8.71 -7.84 -5.00
CA THR A 18 -8.29 -9.18 -5.50
C THR A 18 -9.04 -10.31 -4.81
N ALA A 19 -8.98 -11.52 -5.36
CA ALA A 19 -9.53 -12.73 -4.73
C ALA A 19 -8.95 -12.97 -3.31
N LEU A 20 -7.71 -12.56 -3.06
CA LEU A 20 -7.07 -12.67 -1.75
C LEU A 20 -7.76 -11.75 -0.73
N SER A 21 -8.09 -10.53 -1.13
CA SER A 21 -8.82 -9.57 -0.30
C SER A 21 -10.23 -10.07 0.05
N TRP A 22 -10.94 -10.67 -0.91
CA TRP A 22 -12.26 -11.27 -0.66
C TRP A 22 -12.19 -12.46 0.31
N ALA A 23 -11.15 -13.30 0.23
CA ALA A 23 -10.97 -14.41 1.15
C ALA A 23 -10.77 -13.93 2.60
N GLN A 24 -10.00 -12.85 2.78
CA GLN A 24 -9.80 -12.23 4.10
C GLN A 24 -11.11 -11.64 4.64
N HIS A 25 -11.82 -10.83 3.85
CA HIS A 25 -13.08 -10.19 4.25
C HIS A 25 -14.16 -11.23 4.65
N ASN A 26 -14.26 -12.34 3.90
CA ASN A 26 -15.21 -13.41 4.21
C ASN A 26 -14.69 -14.42 5.27
N LYS A 27 -13.57 -14.13 5.94
CA LYS A 27 -12.96 -14.97 6.99
C LYS A 27 -12.66 -16.41 6.52
N GLN A 28 -12.36 -16.58 5.24
CA GLN A 28 -12.04 -17.87 4.64
C GLN A 28 -10.53 -18.13 4.70
N GLN A 29 -10.02 -18.44 5.91
CA GLN A 29 -8.58 -18.61 6.15
C GLN A 29 -7.94 -19.66 5.23
N GLU A 30 -8.60 -20.80 5.02
CA GLU A 30 -8.08 -21.87 4.16
C GLU A 30 -7.94 -21.42 2.69
N VAL A 31 -8.89 -20.61 2.22
CA VAL A 31 -8.85 -20.05 0.87
C VAL A 31 -7.76 -18.99 0.77
N PHE A 32 -7.63 -18.13 1.79
CA PHE A 32 -6.56 -17.15 1.86
C PHE A 32 -5.17 -17.82 1.79
N ASP A 33 -4.94 -18.85 2.61
CA ASP A 33 -3.68 -19.58 2.66
C ASP A 33 -3.39 -20.29 1.33
N TRP A 34 -4.42 -20.87 0.71
CA TRP A 34 -4.28 -21.51 -0.60
C TRP A 34 -3.91 -20.50 -1.69
N LEU A 35 -4.60 -19.36 -1.76
CA LEU A 35 -4.31 -18.30 -2.74
C LEU A 35 -2.90 -17.74 -2.53
N ARG A 36 -2.51 -17.50 -1.27
CA ARG A 36 -1.17 -17.04 -0.94
C ARG A 36 -0.08 -17.99 -1.43
N ALA A 37 -0.31 -19.30 -1.32
CA ALA A 37 0.67 -20.32 -1.66
C ALA A 37 0.73 -20.66 -3.16
N HIS A 38 -0.37 -20.48 -3.89
CA HIS A 38 -0.50 -21.00 -5.26
C HIS A 38 -0.72 -19.92 -6.32
N CYS A 39 -0.81 -18.65 -5.94
CA CYS A 39 -1.12 -17.57 -6.87
C CYS A 39 -0.15 -16.39 -6.74
N ALA A 40 -0.01 -15.66 -7.84
CA ALA A 40 0.80 -14.46 -7.90
C ALA A 40 0.08 -13.32 -7.16
N ILE A 41 0.70 -12.78 -6.11
CA ILE A 41 0.14 -11.68 -5.29
C ILE A 41 0.76 -10.35 -5.73
N ASP A 42 -0.04 -9.36 -6.09
CA ASP A 42 0.47 -8.04 -6.46
C ASP A 42 1.13 -7.32 -5.27
N LEU A 43 1.90 -6.27 -5.53
CA LEU A 43 2.68 -5.60 -4.49
C LEU A 43 1.78 -4.88 -3.46
N HIS A 44 0.65 -4.31 -3.88
CA HIS A 44 -0.24 -3.59 -3.00
C HIS A 44 -0.90 -4.53 -1.99
N ASP A 45 -1.35 -5.69 -2.44
CA ASP A 45 -1.89 -6.73 -1.57
C ASP A 45 -0.83 -7.33 -0.64
N ALA A 46 0.37 -7.58 -1.18
CA ALA A 46 1.48 -8.08 -0.38
C ALA A 46 1.85 -7.10 0.75
N VAL A 47 1.79 -5.78 0.49
CA VAL A 47 1.99 -4.75 1.51
C VAL A 47 0.80 -4.66 2.47
N CYS A 48 -0.43 -4.67 1.94
CA CYS A 48 -1.66 -4.58 2.72
C CYS A 48 -1.72 -5.68 3.80
N PHE A 49 -1.49 -6.93 3.40
CA PHE A 49 -1.52 -8.11 4.27
C PHE A 49 -0.17 -8.45 4.93
N ASP A 50 0.83 -7.57 4.81
CA ASP A 50 2.17 -7.74 5.41
C ASP A 50 2.87 -9.07 5.02
N LEU A 51 2.73 -9.48 3.76
CA LEU A 51 3.27 -10.71 3.18
C LEU A 51 4.72 -10.50 2.70
N ARG A 52 5.67 -10.44 3.64
CA ARG A 52 7.07 -10.05 3.36
C ARG A 52 7.72 -10.79 2.21
N GLU A 53 7.67 -12.11 2.21
CA GLU A 53 8.25 -12.93 1.13
C GLU A 53 7.68 -12.54 -0.24
N HIS A 54 6.39 -12.25 -0.30
CA HIS A 54 5.72 -11.82 -1.53
C HIS A 54 6.10 -10.39 -1.92
N VAL A 55 6.29 -9.47 -0.96
CA VAL A 55 6.82 -8.11 -1.23
C VAL A 55 8.22 -8.22 -1.84
N HIS A 56 9.09 -9.06 -1.25
CA HIS A 56 10.44 -9.30 -1.76
C HIS A 56 10.41 -9.92 -3.17
N ALA A 57 9.64 -10.98 -3.37
CA ALA A 57 9.52 -11.66 -4.66
C ALA A 57 9.01 -10.70 -5.75
N ARG A 58 7.94 -9.95 -5.46
CA ARG A 58 7.32 -9.05 -6.43
C ARG A 58 8.23 -7.89 -6.84
N LEU A 59 8.96 -7.30 -5.88
CA LEU A 59 9.93 -6.24 -6.19
C LEU A 59 11.18 -6.75 -6.91
N ASN A 60 11.51 -8.04 -6.76
CA ASN A 60 12.58 -8.66 -7.53
C ASN A 60 12.15 -8.94 -8.98
N GLU A 61 10.89 -9.34 -9.18
CA GLU A 61 10.31 -9.58 -10.52
C GLU A 61 10.01 -8.28 -11.27
N ASP A 62 9.41 -7.30 -10.60
CA ASP A 62 8.98 -6.02 -11.17
C ASP A 62 9.32 -4.87 -10.21
N PRO A 63 10.54 -4.32 -10.25
CA PRO A 63 10.94 -3.19 -9.42
C PRO A 63 10.09 -1.93 -9.64
N ALA A 64 9.53 -1.73 -10.84
CA ALA A 64 8.71 -0.56 -11.15
C ALA A 64 7.36 -0.57 -10.42
N SER A 65 6.92 -1.74 -9.95
CA SER A 65 5.69 -1.88 -9.16
C SER A 65 5.71 -1.07 -7.86
N VAL A 66 6.89 -0.72 -7.33
CA VAL A 66 7.05 0.05 -6.07
C VAL A 66 6.35 1.41 -6.08
N ASN A 67 6.20 2.02 -7.26
CA ASN A 67 5.52 3.32 -7.45
C ASN A 67 4.24 3.19 -8.28
N ARG A 68 3.78 1.96 -8.56
CA ARG A 68 2.56 1.73 -9.32
C ARG A 68 1.37 2.33 -8.58
N ARG A 69 0.56 3.09 -9.31
CA ARG A 69 -0.67 3.72 -8.82
C ARG A 69 -1.84 2.83 -9.22
N ILE A 70 -2.64 2.44 -8.25
CA ILE A 70 -3.88 1.69 -8.51
C ILE A 70 -5.04 2.35 -7.76
N ASP A 71 -6.24 2.19 -8.27
CA ASP A 71 -7.44 2.64 -7.56
C ASP A 71 -7.82 1.58 -6.53
N GLN A 72 -7.43 1.69 -5.27
CA GLN A 72 -7.73 0.64 -4.27
C GLN A 72 -8.62 1.20 -3.17
N TRP A 73 -9.86 0.69 -3.10
CA TRP A 73 -10.89 1.14 -2.17
C TRP A 73 -11.06 2.68 -2.19
N ASP A 74 -11.06 3.32 -1.02
CA ASP A 74 -11.28 4.77 -0.85
C ASP A 74 -10.03 5.63 -1.11
N VAL A 75 -8.91 5.02 -1.49
CA VAL A 75 -7.68 5.73 -1.84
C VAL A 75 -7.36 5.48 -3.31
N PRO A 76 -7.99 6.24 -4.23
CA PRO A 76 -7.72 6.11 -5.66
C PRO A 76 -6.25 6.42 -5.96
N GLN A 77 -5.70 5.85 -7.02
CA GLN A 77 -4.34 6.10 -7.50
C GLN A 77 -3.24 6.00 -6.41
N CYS A 78 -3.43 5.13 -5.43
CA CYS A 78 -2.50 4.93 -4.32
C CYS A 78 -1.28 4.10 -4.73
N THR A 79 -0.15 4.35 -4.06
CA THR A 79 1.07 3.53 -4.19
C THR A 79 1.19 2.57 -3.01
N PRO A 80 2.02 1.52 -3.11
CA PRO A 80 2.29 0.62 -1.98
C PRO A 80 2.76 1.36 -0.72
N LEU A 81 3.49 2.48 -0.88
CA LEU A 81 3.93 3.29 0.24
C LEU A 81 2.79 3.96 1.02
N HIS A 82 1.70 4.35 0.35
CA HIS A 82 0.50 4.88 1.01
C HIS A 82 -0.12 3.83 1.94
N TRP A 83 -0.22 2.57 1.48
CA TRP A 83 -0.73 1.46 2.28
C TRP A 83 0.16 1.10 3.46
N ALA A 84 1.47 1.06 3.22
CA ALA A 84 2.43 0.79 4.29
C ALA A 84 2.39 1.87 5.39
N ALA A 85 2.04 3.12 5.02
CA ALA A 85 1.93 4.23 5.95
C ALA A 85 0.64 4.23 6.79
N TRP A 86 -0.33 3.38 6.46
CA TRP A 86 -1.60 3.28 7.15
C TRP A 86 -1.54 2.24 8.28
N LEU A 87 -1.74 2.68 9.53
CA LEU A 87 -1.67 1.84 10.74
C LEU A 87 -3.01 1.24 11.19
N GLY A 88 -4.13 1.76 10.71
CA GLY A 88 -5.46 1.30 11.11
C GLY A 88 -6.50 1.64 10.07
N ILE A 89 -7.13 0.62 9.50
CA ILE A 89 -8.33 0.77 8.67
C ILE A 89 -9.52 0.43 9.55
N GLU A 90 -10.45 1.37 9.67
CA GLU A 90 -11.77 1.09 10.22
C GLU A 90 -12.69 0.75 9.03
N ASP A 91 -13.12 -0.51 8.95
CA ASP A 91 -14.11 -0.95 7.99
C ASP A 91 -15.35 -1.52 8.69
N VAL A 92 -16.29 -2.07 7.91
CA VAL A 92 -17.54 -2.65 8.43
C VAL A 92 -17.32 -3.84 9.36
N ASP A 93 -16.14 -4.47 9.32
CA ASP A 93 -15.77 -5.63 10.13
C ASP A 93 -14.99 -5.25 11.40
N GLY A 94 -14.43 -4.03 11.46
CA GLY A 94 -13.86 -3.43 12.67
C GLY A 94 -12.57 -2.63 12.43
N LEU A 95 -11.91 -2.22 13.53
CA LEU A 95 -10.60 -1.59 13.46
C LEU A 95 -9.50 -2.64 13.29
N HIS A 96 -8.89 -2.67 12.12
CA HIS A 96 -7.71 -3.49 11.83
C HIS A 96 -6.45 -2.71 12.16
N SER A 97 -5.95 -2.83 13.40
CA SER A 97 -4.67 -2.24 13.78
C SER A 97 -3.49 -3.12 13.33
N HIS A 98 -2.48 -2.47 12.76
CA HIS A 98 -1.22 -3.12 12.39
C HIS A 98 -0.13 -2.83 13.45
N ASP A 99 0.78 -3.78 13.64
CA ASP A 99 1.97 -3.56 14.46
C ASP A 99 2.83 -2.45 13.84
N GLU A 100 3.01 -1.35 14.59
CA GLU A 100 3.74 -0.15 14.12
C GLU A 100 5.20 -0.48 13.77
N THR A 101 5.85 -1.37 14.52
CA THR A 101 7.25 -1.74 14.28
C THR A 101 7.38 -2.49 12.96
N ARG A 102 6.47 -3.44 12.70
CA ARG A 102 6.44 -4.14 11.41
C ARG A 102 6.16 -3.17 10.28
N ARG A 103 5.20 -2.26 10.42
CA ARG A 103 4.90 -1.26 9.37
C ARG A 103 6.09 -0.33 9.13
N GLU A 104 6.79 0.10 10.17
CA GLU A 104 8.02 0.89 10.04
C GLU A 104 9.08 0.17 9.20
N GLU A 105 9.34 -1.11 9.49
CA GLU A 105 10.28 -1.92 8.71
C GLU A 105 9.85 -2.05 7.24
N LEU A 106 8.55 -2.16 6.98
CA LEU A 106 8.01 -2.24 5.61
C LEU A 106 8.22 -0.95 4.85
N VAL A 107 7.88 0.18 5.47
CA VAL A 107 8.07 1.52 4.90
C VAL A 107 9.56 1.73 4.60
N ARG A 108 10.44 1.39 5.54
CA ARG A 108 11.89 1.47 5.36
C ARG A 108 12.35 0.65 4.16
N PHE A 109 11.85 -0.57 4.04
CA PHE A 109 12.18 -1.46 2.93
C PHE A 109 11.68 -0.91 1.58
N LEU A 110 10.44 -0.44 1.49
CA LEU A 110 9.89 0.15 0.27
C LEU A 110 10.68 1.40 -0.17
N LEU A 111 11.04 2.27 0.77
CA LEU A 111 11.88 3.45 0.50
C LEU A 111 13.26 3.05 -0.02
N GLN A 112 13.90 2.03 0.56
CA GLN A 112 15.17 1.48 0.05
C GLN A 112 15.05 0.90 -1.36
N LYS A 113 13.86 0.42 -1.73
CA LYS A 113 13.56 -0.10 -3.07
C LYS A 113 13.12 0.97 -4.07
N GLY A 114 13.20 2.25 -3.70
CA GLY A 114 12.92 3.37 -4.59
C GLY A 114 11.46 3.85 -4.58
N ALA A 115 10.70 3.53 -3.54
CA ALA A 115 9.40 4.16 -3.34
C ALA A 115 9.57 5.68 -3.19
N ASP A 116 8.81 6.45 -3.97
CA ASP A 116 8.80 7.92 -3.88
C ASP A 116 7.77 8.38 -2.83
N PRO A 117 8.21 9.00 -1.71
CA PRO A 117 7.33 9.44 -0.65
C PRO A 117 6.49 10.68 -0.99
N ASN A 118 6.74 11.33 -2.13
CA ASN A 118 6.06 12.55 -2.56
C ASN A 118 4.96 12.30 -3.60
N ILE A 119 4.73 11.04 -4.00
CA ILE A 119 3.60 10.71 -4.87
C ILE A 119 2.30 11.04 -4.13
N VAL A 120 1.42 11.78 -4.81
CA VAL A 120 0.11 12.15 -4.30
C VAL A 120 -0.93 11.15 -4.83
N ALA A 121 -1.67 10.50 -3.95
CA ALA A 121 -2.82 9.66 -4.29
C ALA A 121 -3.96 10.49 -4.91
N GLY A 122 -4.96 9.83 -5.48
CA GLY A 122 -6.08 10.47 -6.18
C GLY A 122 -6.96 11.33 -5.27
N ASN A 123 -6.91 11.11 -3.96
CA ASN A 123 -7.57 11.96 -2.94
C ASN A 123 -6.73 13.19 -2.55
N GLY A 124 -5.56 13.39 -3.16
CA GLY A 124 -4.70 14.56 -2.91
C GLY A 124 -3.73 14.41 -1.74
N LEU A 125 -3.65 13.23 -1.09
CA LEU A 125 -2.77 12.97 0.06
C LEU A 125 -1.47 12.29 -0.36
N THR A 126 -0.36 12.59 0.32
CA THR A 126 0.87 11.79 0.26
C THR A 126 0.86 10.70 1.33
N ALA A 127 1.81 9.77 1.27
CA ALA A 127 2.01 8.77 2.33
C ALA A 127 2.27 9.43 3.70
N LEU A 128 2.90 10.60 3.73
CA LEU A 128 3.12 11.34 4.98
C LEU A 128 1.83 11.93 5.54
N ASP A 129 0.97 12.49 4.68
CA ASP A 129 -0.35 12.99 5.12
C ASP A 129 -1.19 11.86 5.73
N MET A 130 -1.12 10.65 5.16
CA MET A 130 -1.80 9.47 5.70
C MET A 130 -1.22 9.02 7.05
N ALA A 131 0.10 8.97 7.17
CA ALA A 131 0.75 8.63 8.44
C ALA A 131 0.37 9.61 9.56
N ASP A 132 0.35 10.91 9.26
CA ASP A 132 -0.05 11.96 10.21
C ASP A 132 -1.53 11.81 10.60
N ALA A 133 -2.43 11.55 9.65
CA ALA A 133 -3.85 11.36 9.91
C ALA A 133 -4.14 10.16 10.83
N CYS A 134 -3.32 9.11 10.77
CA CYS A 134 -3.42 7.94 11.62
C CYS A 134 -2.63 8.05 12.94
N GLY A 135 -1.90 9.14 13.18
CA GLY A 135 -1.03 9.28 14.34
C GLY A 135 0.21 8.37 14.31
N ALA A 136 0.61 7.89 13.13
CA ALA A 136 1.73 6.98 12.91
C ALA A 136 3.08 7.71 13.00
N THR A 137 3.40 8.22 14.19
CA THR A 137 4.53 9.16 14.41
C THR A 137 5.88 8.61 13.94
N ARG A 138 6.17 7.32 14.15
CA ARG A 138 7.44 6.70 13.72
C ARG A 138 7.54 6.61 12.20
N ILE A 139 6.45 6.23 11.55
CA ILE A 139 6.35 6.16 10.09
C ILE A 139 6.47 7.56 9.49
N ALA A 140 5.79 8.56 10.06
CA ALA A 140 5.88 9.94 9.61
C ALA A 140 7.33 10.45 9.68
N ALA A 141 8.02 10.22 10.79
CA ALA A 141 9.44 10.58 10.94
C ALA A 141 10.33 9.90 9.90
N LEU A 142 10.09 8.61 9.62
CA LEU A 142 10.83 7.87 8.61
C LEU A 142 10.60 8.42 7.19
N LEU A 143 9.36 8.73 6.82
CA LEU A 143 9.02 9.34 5.54
C LEU A 143 9.70 10.70 5.39
N GLN A 144 9.68 11.55 6.42
CA GLN A 144 10.37 12.85 6.43
C GLN A 144 11.88 12.71 6.29
N GLN A 145 12.50 11.75 6.98
CA GLN A 145 13.93 11.46 6.86
C GLN A 145 14.33 11.12 5.42
N HIS A 146 13.43 10.48 4.68
CA HIS A 146 13.60 10.16 3.27
C HIS A 146 13.07 11.26 2.31
N GLY A 147 12.82 12.47 2.82
CA GLY A 147 12.41 13.62 2.01
C GLY A 147 10.94 13.65 1.62
N GLY A 148 10.11 12.85 2.28
CA GLY A 148 8.65 12.88 2.17
C GLY A 148 8.08 14.20 2.70
N LYS A 149 7.13 14.76 1.97
CA LYS A 149 6.48 16.03 2.29
C LYS A 149 4.99 15.87 2.37
N ARG A 150 4.35 16.74 3.14
CA ARG A 150 2.90 16.90 3.11
C ARG A 150 2.47 17.50 1.79
N THR A 151 1.28 17.15 1.33
CA THR A 151 0.70 17.74 0.11
C THR A 151 0.70 19.28 0.15
N THR A 152 0.45 19.86 1.34
CA THR A 152 0.46 21.32 1.56
C THR A 152 1.85 21.96 1.45
N GLU A 153 2.92 21.20 1.65
CA GLU A 153 4.31 21.65 1.50
C GLU A 153 4.82 21.45 0.06
N SER A 154 4.31 20.43 -0.63
CA SER A 154 4.53 20.22 -2.06
C SER A 154 3.93 21.35 -2.90
N ALA A 155 2.70 21.79 -2.58
CA ALA A 155 1.99 22.85 -3.31
C ALA A 155 2.63 24.24 -3.16
N LYS A 156 3.27 24.55 -2.02
CA LYS A 156 3.92 25.85 -1.78
C LYS A 156 5.17 26.09 -2.63
N ARG A 157 5.81 25.03 -3.14
CA ARG A 157 7.02 25.14 -3.97
C ARG A 157 6.75 25.50 -5.43
N SER A 158 5.48 25.46 -5.86
CA SER A 158 5.04 25.79 -7.22
C SER A 158 4.49 27.21 -7.37
N GLN A 159 4.46 28.02 -6.29
CA GLN A 159 3.93 29.40 -6.27
C GLN A 159 5.00 30.48 -5.98
N HIS A 160 6.26 30.23 -6.35
CA HIS A 160 7.27 31.29 -6.49
C HIS A 160 7.94 31.13 -7.86
N PRO A 161 7.46 31.80 -8.93
CA PRO A 161 8.36 32.24 -9.98
C PRO A 161 9.22 33.37 -9.42
N ASP A 162 10.53 33.21 -9.49
CA ASP A 162 11.53 34.22 -9.15
C ASP A 162 11.25 35.56 -9.85
N ALA A 163 11.40 36.64 -9.06
CA ALA A 163 11.76 38.04 -9.40
C ALA A 163 11.14 38.73 -10.62
#